data_AF-A0AAV5LPV6-F1
#
_entry.id   AF-A0AAV5LPV6-F1
#
_cell.length_a   1.000
_cell.length_b   1.000
_cell.length_c   1.000
_cell.angle_alpha   90.00
_cell.angle_beta   90.00
_cell.angle_gamma   90.00
#
_symmetry.space_group_name_H-M   'P 1'
#
loop_
_entity.id
_entity.type
_entity.pdbx_description
1 polymer ?
#
loop_
_entity_poly.entity_id
_entity_poly.type
_entity_poly.pdbx_seq_one_letter_code
_entity_poly.pdbx_strand_id
1 'polypeptide(L)'
;MRGAAVDALKKCAEALQHGNQSLANAEMGRVLDLTEEETEPKTRRLIGYFAQALACRTYGFHPTYLSFPSSDWKYRMCEWCDVFTTVGRTISDAVKGKRRVHVIELVQHMHIYKEWESLFDKFDELGDLRHLRLSFLVQ
;
A
#
# COMPACT_ATOMS: atom_id res chain seq x y z
N MET A 1 -6.28 -19.88 -14.68
CA MET A 1 -6.92 -19.88 -13.35
C MET A 1 -7.19 -18.44 -12.88
N ARG A 2 -6.17 -17.58 -12.76
CA ARG A 2 -6.32 -16.12 -12.47
C ARG A 2 -7.51 -15.41 -13.14
N GLY A 3 -7.70 -15.54 -14.46
CA GLY A 3 -8.80 -14.87 -15.17
C GLY A 3 -10.20 -15.30 -14.67
N ALA A 4 -10.39 -16.61 -14.48
CA ALA A 4 -11.66 -17.17 -14.02
C ALA A 4 -12.02 -16.73 -12.58
N ALA A 5 -11.02 -16.66 -11.70
CA ALA A 5 -11.20 -16.20 -10.32
C ALA A 5 -11.54 -14.70 -10.27
N VAL A 6 -10.88 -13.88 -11.10
CA VAL A 6 -11.21 -12.45 -11.23
C VAL A 6 -12.63 -12.26 -11.76
N ASP A 7 -13.06 -13.06 -12.74
CA ASP A 7 -14.42 -12.97 -13.26
C ASP A 7 -15.46 -13.43 -12.22
N ALA A 8 -15.16 -14.44 -11.42
CA ALA A 8 -16.02 -14.87 -10.30
C ALA A 8 -16.14 -13.78 -9.22
N LEU A 9 -15.02 -13.14 -8.85
CA LEU A 9 -15.02 -12.00 -7.92
C LEU A 9 -15.89 -10.85 -8.42
N LYS A 10 -15.80 -10.51 -9.72
CA LYS A 10 -16.64 -9.46 -10.33
C LYS A 10 -18.12 -9.80 -10.27
N LYS A 11 -18.50 -11.01 -10.69
CA LYS A 11 -19.89 -11.47 -10.63
C LYS A 11 -20.44 -11.52 -9.22
N CYS A 12 -19.63 -11.94 -8.24
CA CYS A 12 -19.99 -11.89 -6.83
C CYS A 12 -20.25 -10.44 -6.38
N ALA A 13 -19.36 -9.50 -6.71
CA ALA A 13 -19.54 -8.09 -6.38
C ALA A 13 -20.79 -7.48 -7.02
N GLU A 14 -21.06 -7.77 -8.29
CA GLU A 14 -22.27 -7.33 -9.01
C GLU A 14 -23.53 -7.92 -8.36
N ALA A 15 -23.52 -9.21 -8.03
CA ALA A 15 -24.64 -9.87 -7.36
C ALA A 15 -24.93 -9.23 -5.98
N LEU A 16 -23.89 -8.93 -5.20
CA LEU A 16 -24.02 -8.22 -3.93
C LEU A 16 -24.58 -6.80 -4.13
N GLN A 17 -24.11 -6.08 -5.14
CA GLN A 17 -24.62 -4.74 -5.47
C GLN A 17 -26.11 -4.76 -5.83
N HIS A 18 -26.56 -5.79 -6.53
CA HIS A 18 -27.96 -5.97 -6.91
C HIS A 18 -28.82 -6.66 -5.82
N GLY A 19 -28.26 -6.97 -4.65
CA GLY A 19 -28.96 -7.66 -3.57
C GLY A 19 -29.29 -9.13 -3.85
N ASN A 20 -28.71 -9.73 -4.89
CA ASN A 20 -28.91 -11.13 -5.24
C ASN A 20 -27.99 -12.04 -4.40
N GLN A 21 -28.40 -12.31 -3.17
CA GLN A 21 -27.62 -13.11 -2.22
C GLN A 21 -27.35 -14.54 -2.72
N SER A 22 -28.30 -15.16 -3.42
CA SER A 22 -28.14 -16.51 -3.96
C SER A 22 -27.00 -16.59 -4.96
N LEU A 23 -26.99 -15.67 -5.94
CA LEU A 23 -25.92 -15.59 -6.93
C LEU A 23 -24.58 -15.19 -6.30
N ALA A 24 -24.59 -14.26 -5.34
CA ALA A 24 -23.39 -13.85 -4.63
C ALA A 24 -22.74 -15.03 -3.89
N ASN A 25 -23.53 -15.85 -3.21
CA ASN A 25 -23.05 -17.03 -2.49
C ASN A 25 -22.50 -18.10 -3.46
N ALA A 26 -23.18 -18.33 -4.59
CA ALA A 26 -22.71 -19.27 -5.61
C ALA A 26 -21.36 -18.85 -6.22
N GLU A 27 -21.22 -17.57 -6.59
CA GLU A 27 -19.96 -17.05 -7.12
C GLU A 27 -18.86 -17.00 -6.05
N MET A 28 -19.20 -16.74 -4.77
CA MET A 28 -18.24 -16.83 -3.67
C MET A 28 -17.72 -18.27 -3.50
N GLY A 29 -18.59 -19.28 -3.58
CA GLY A 29 -18.14 -20.68 -3.59
C GLY A 29 -17.16 -20.95 -4.73
N ARG A 30 -17.48 -20.48 -5.93
CA ARG A 30 -16.59 -20.60 -7.10
C ARG A 30 -15.25 -19.90 -6.89
N VAL A 31 -15.22 -18.75 -6.23
CA VAL A 31 -13.98 -18.06 -5.86
C VAL A 31 -13.14 -18.90 -4.90
N LEU A 32 -13.75 -19.52 -3.89
CA LEU A 32 -13.04 -20.37 -2.93
C LEU A 32 -12.42 -21.58 -3.62
N ASP A 33 -13.19 -22.31 -4.44
CA ASP A 33 -12.70 -23.46 -5.21
C ASP A 33 -11.50 -23.08 -6.09
N LEU A 34 -11.64 -21.98 -6.86
CA LEU A 34 -10.57 -21.48 -7.73
C LEU A 34 -9.34 -20.98 -6.94
N THR A 35 -9.52 -20.56 -5.70
CA THR A 35 -8.41 -20.15 -4.83
C THR A 35 -7.64 -21.37 -4.32
N GLU A 36 -8.34 -22.46 -3.97
CA GLU A 36 -7.70 -23.72 -3.55
C GLU A 36 -6.88 -24.34 -4.70
N GLU A 37 -7.36 -24.22 -5.93
CA GLU A 37 -6.68 -24.70 -7.15
C GLU A 37 -5.50 -23.82 -7.59
N GLU A 38 -5.40 -22.57 -7.13
CA GLU A 38 -4.38 -21.62 -7.59
C GLU A 38 -2.98 -21.96 -7.05
N THR A 39 -2.09 -22.38 -7.93
CA THR A 39 -0.74 -22.80 -7.56
C THR A 39 0.19 -21.62 -7.29
N GLU A 40 -0.03 -20.45 -7.90
CA GLU A 40 0.84 -19.29 -7.71
C GLU A 40 0.50 -18.55 -6.40
N PRO A 41 1.45 -18.47 -5.43
CA PRO A 41 1.15 -17.96 -4.09
C PRO A 41 0.66 -16.51 -4.03
N LYS A 42 1.19 -15.61 -4.87
CA LYS A 42 0.78 -14.19 -4.86
C LYS A 42 -0.65 -14.01 -5.37
N THR A 43 -1.02 -14.77 -6.38
CA THR A 43 -2.32 -14.76 -7.05
C THR A 43 -3.36 -15.37 -6.13
N ARG A 44 -3.06 -16.51 -5.51
CA ARG A 44 -3.91 -17.11 -4.47
C ARG A 44 -4.20 -16.12 -3.35
N ARG A 45 -3.17 -15.43 -2.87
CA ARG A 45 -3.30 -14.44 -1.79
C ARG A 45 -4.11 -13.22 -2.22
N LEU A 46 -3.88 -12.72 -3.43
CA LEU A 46 -4.66 -11.62 -4.00
C LEU A 46 -6.16 -11.96 -4.07
N ILE A 47 -6.50 -13.13 -4.61
CA ILE A 47 -7.89 -13.60 -4.71
C ILE A 47 -8.49 -13.73 -3.30
N GLY A 48 -7.75 -14.31 -2.35
CA GLY A 48 -8.18 -14.44 -0.96
C GLY A 48 -8.49 -13.10 -0.29
N TYR A 49 -7.67 -12.06 -0.51
CA TYR A 49 -7.95 -10.73 0.04
C TYR A 49 -9.24 -10.12 -0.52
N PHE A 50 -9.49 -10.27 -1.82
CA PHE A 50 -10.74 -9.79 -2.43
C PHE A 50 -11.96 -10.58 -1.94
N ALA A 51 -11.86 -11.90 -1.83
CA ALA A 51 -12.92 -12.75 -1.29
C ALA A 51 -13.27 -12.35 0.16
N GLN A 52 -12.25 -12.15 1.00
CA GLN A 52 -12.43 -11.67 2.37
C GLN A 52 -13.09 -10.30 2.42
N ALA A 53 -12.67 -9.35 1.58
CA ALA A 53 -13.26 -8.02 1.53
C ALA A 53 -14.74 -8.04 1.14
N LEU A 54 -15.12 -8.88 0.16
CA LEU A 54 -16.52 -9.07 -0.25
C LEU A 54 -17.36 -9.71 0.85
N ALA A 55 -16.82 -10.72 1.55
CA ALA A 55 -17.49 -11.32 2.70
C ALA A 55 -17.71 -10.29 3.83
N CYS A 56 -16.67 -9.53 4.19
CA CYS A 56 -16.75 -8.45 5.17
C CYS A 56 -17.84 -7.43 4.80
N ARG A 57 -17.88 -6.98 3.54
CA ARG A 57 -18.92 -6.08 3.04
C ARG A 57 -20.33 -6.67 3.16
N THR A 58 -20.49 -7.95 2.85
CA THR A 58 -21.79 -8.66 2.90
C THR A 58 -22.36 -8.72 4.31
N TYR A 59 -21.50 -8.98 5.30
CA TYR A 59 -21.90 -9.08 6.71
C TYR A 59 -21.81 -7.76 7.47
N GLY A 60 -21.46 -6.65 6.82
CA GLY A 60 -21.27 -5.36 7.48
C GLY A 60 -20.06 -5.32 8.42
N PHE A 61 -19.15 -6.29 8.33
CA PHE A 61 -17.90 -6.26 9.07
C PHE A 61 -16.97 -5.23 8.42
N HIS A 62 -16.67 -4.17 9.16
CA HIS A 62 -15.67 -3.19 8.78
C HIS A 62 -14.44 -3.52 9.62
N PRO A 63 -13.33 -3.99 9.02
CA PRO A 63 -12.12 -4.25 9.79
C PRO A 63 -11.70 -2.95 10.49
N THR A 64 -11.71 -2.96 11.82
CA THR A 64 -11.31 -1.81 12.65
C THR A 64 -9.82 -1.50 12.47
N TYR A 65 -9.05 -2.51 12.07
CA TYR A 65 -7.65 -2.43 11.67
C TYR A 65 -7.39 -3.37 10.49
N LEU A 66 -6.94 -2.84 9.36
CA LEU A 66 -6.30 -3.64 8.32
C LEU A 66 -4.92 -4.03 8.83
N SER A 67 -4.81 -5.13 9.58
CA SER A 67 -3.52 -5.67 9.98
C SER A 67 -2.84 -6.25 8.74
N PHE A 68 -2.10 -5.41 8.00
CA PHE A 68 -1.17 -5.92 7.01
C PHE A 68 -0.10 -6.72 7.76
N PRO A 69 0.10 -8.02 7.44
CA PRO A 69 1.16 -8.78 8.07
C PRO A 69 2.49 -8.08 7.82
N SER A 70 3.22 -7.85 8.90
CA SER A 70 4.45 -7.07 9.01
C SER A 70 5.62 -7.57 8.14
N SER A 71 5.41 -8.60 7.32
CA SER A 71 6.41 -9.19 6.43
C SER A 71 6.31 -8.74 4.96
N ASP A 72 5.23 -8.08 4.54
CA ASP A 72 5.01 -7.70 3.13
C ASP A 72 5.59 -6.33 2.72
N TRP A 73 6.14 -5.56 3.66
CA TRP A 73 6.68 -4.23 3.38
C TRP A 73 7.79 -4.24 2.31
N LYS A 74 8.53 -5.35 2.18
CA LYS A 74 9.61 -5.49 1.19
C LYS A 74 9.11 -5.38 -0.25
N TYR A 75 7.84 -5.76 -0.54
CA TYR A 75 7.27 -5.65 -1.87
C TYR A 75 6.80 -4.24 -2.23
N ARG A 76 6.57 -3.34 -1.26
CA ARG A 76 6.25 -1.93 -1.52
C ARG A 76 7.47 -1.08 -1.86
N MET A 77 8.68 -1.48 -1.47
CA MET A 77 9.87 -0.67 -1.72
C MET A 77 10.25 -0.58 -3.21
N CYS A 78 10.01 -1.61 -4.03
CA CYS A 78 10.54 -1.64 -5.40
C CYS A 78 9.88 -0.64 -6.37
N GLU A 79 8.62 -0.25 -6.17
CA GLU A 79 7.95 0.77 -7.02
C GLU A 79 8.08 2.19 -6.46
N TRP A 80 8.52 2.35 -5.20
CA TRP A 80 8.59 3.65 -4.54
C TRP A 80 9.96 4.33 -4.65
N CYS A 81 11.00 3.61 -5.10
CA CYS A 81 12.34 4.16 -5.29
C CYS A 81 12.38 5.43 -6.16
N ASP A 82 11.54 5.50 -7.21
CA ASP A 82 11.47 6.65 -8.11
C ASP A 82 10.82 7.87 -7.43
N VAL A 83 9.82 7.64 -6.57
CA VAL A 83 9.17 8.71 -5.80
C VAL A 83 10.16 9.36 -4.85
N PHE A 84 10.95 8.56 -4.13
CA PHE A 84 11.95 9.10 -3.19
C PHE A 84 13.08 9.84 -3.90
N THR A 85 13.53 9.35 -5.05
CA THR A 85 14.52 10.06 -5.88
C THR A 85 13.98 11.42 -6.31
N THR A 86 12.71 11.49 -6.72
CA THR A 86 12.06 12.72 -7.17
C THR A 86 11.87 13.69 -6.00
N VAL A 87 11.29 13.22 -4.89
CA VAL A 87 11.08 14.00 -3.66
C VAL A 87 12.41 14.57 -3.16
N GLY A 88 13.46 13.75 -3.11
CA GLY A 88 14.76 14.19 -2.63
C GLY A 88 15.40 15.26 -3.50
N ARG A 89 15.27 15.18 -4.84
CA ARG A 89 15.69 16.27 -5.75
C ARG A 89 14.88 17.54 -5.50
N THR A 90 13.56 17.43 -5.46
CA THR A 90 12.67 18.58 -5.24
C THR A 90 12.97 19.31 -3.92
N ILE A 91 13.19 18.56 -2.84
CA ILE A 91 13.58 19.16 -1.55
C ILE A 91 14.95 19.84 -1.69
N SER A 92 15.94 19.16 -2.28
CA SER A 92 17.30 19.71 -2.46
C SER A 92 17.30 21.02 -3.25
N ASP A 93 16.49 21.11 -4.29
CA ASP A 93 16.35 22.34 -5.09
C ASP A 93 15.67 23.46 -4.29
N ALA A 94 14.59 23.14 -3.56
CA ALA A 94 13.81 24.13 -2.80
C ALA A 94 14.59 24.75 -1.64
N VAL A 95 15.52 23.98 -1.06
CA VAL A 95 16.30 24.36 0.13
C VAL A 95 17.69 24.91 -0.20
N LYS A 96 18.07 24.96 -1.48
CA LYS A 96 19.36 25.48 -1.91
C LYS A 96 19.55 26.94 -1.44
N GLY A 97 20.70 27.19 -0.79
CA GLY A 97 21.02 28.51 -0.21
C GLY A 97 20.20 28.88 1.04
N LYS A 98 19.42 27.94 1.62
CA LYS A 98 18.74 28.16 2.91
C LYS A 98 19.65 27.74 4.06
N ARG A 99 19.74 28.61 5.07
CA ARG A 99 20.57 28.35 6.27
C ARG A 99 19.85 27.50 7.32
N ARG A 100 18.52 27.49 7.29
CA ARG A 100 17.66 26.71 8.21
C ARG A 100 16.52 26.10 7.42
N VAL A 101 16.30 24.80 7.59
CA VAL A 101 15.25 24.04 6.92
C VAL A 101 14.45 23.29 7.98
N HIS A 102 13.13 23.24 7.80
CA HIS A 102 12.24 22.38 8.60
C HIS A 102 11.42 21.54 7.63
N VAL A 103 11.59 20.22 7.71
CA VAL A 103 10.79 19.26 6.95
C VAL A 103 9.78 18.60 7.87
N ILE A 104 8.53 18.55 7.42
CA ILE A 104 7.44 17.88 8.14
C ILE A 104 7.03 16.68 7.30
N GLU A 105 7.30 15.49 7.81
CA GLU A 105 6.98 14.23 7.16
C GLU A 105 5.68 13.66 7.74
N LEU A 106 4.72 13.41 6.86
CA LEU A 106 3.41 12.85 7.20
C LEU A 106 3.41 11.37 6.80
N VAL A 107 3.68 10.47 7.74
CA VAL A 107 3.91 9.04 7.40
C VAL A 107 3.10 8.08 8.25
N GLN A 108 2.48 7.12 7.55
CA GLN A 108 1.80 5.97 8.15
C GLN A 108 2.73 4.78 8.46
N HIS A 109 3.98 4.77 7.97
CA HIS A 109 4.88 3.62 8.13
C HIS A 109 6.32 3.98 8.51
N MET A 110 6.82 3.27 9.52
CA MET A 110 8.01 3.56 10.33
C MET A 110 9.36 3.22 9.65
N HIS A 111 9.38 2.93 8.34
CA HIS A 111 10.59 2.44 7.65
C HIS A 111 11.27 3.46 6.73
N ILE A 112 10.73 4.68 6.63
CA ILE A 112 11.21 5.75 5.73
C ILE A 112 12.55 6.38 6.21
N TYR A 113 13.09 5.93 7.34
CA TYR A 113 14.33 6.50 7.90
C TYR A 113 15.56 6.26 7.02
N LYS A 114 15.63 5.15 6.26
CA LYS A 114 16.77 4.87 5.37
C LYS A 114 16.78 5.77 4.14
N GLU A 115 15.63 6.28 3.77
CA GLU A 115 15.40 7.09 2.58
C GLU A 115 15.84 8.53 2.83
N TRP A 116 15.73 9.02 4.08
CA TRP A 116 16.27 10.31 4.51
C TRP A 116 17.81 10.33 4.56
N GLU A 117 18.48 9.19 4.76
CA GLU A 117 19.96 9.12 4.77
C GLU A 117 20.54 9.70 3.47
N SER A 118 19.99 9.30 2.31
CA SER A 118 20.41 9.82 1.00
C SER A 118 20.13 11.31 0.78
N LEU A 119 19.19 11.89 1.53
CA LEU A 119 18.91 13.31 1.52
C LEU A 119 19.87 14.07 2.44
N PHE A 120 20.25 13.48 3.58
CA PHE A 120 21.25 14.05 4.48
C PHE A 120 22.61 14.18 3.82
N ASP A 121 23.04 13.15 3.07
CA ASP A 121 24.28 13.20 2.30
C ASP A 121 24.30 14.39 1.33
N LYS A 122 23.16 14.70 0.69
CA LYS A 122 23.02 15.86 -0.20
C LYS A 122 22.94 17.19 0.53
N PHE A 123 22.46 17.21 1.77
CA PHE A 123 22.40 18.43 2.56
C PHE A 123 23.78 18.92 2.98
N ASP A 124 24.71 18.01 3.22
CA ASP A 124 26.11 18.36 3.49
C ASP A 124 26.79 19.00 2.25
N GLU A 125 26.37 18.61 1.05
CA GLU A 125 26.83 19.21 -0.22
C GLU A 125 26.22 20.60 -0.50
N LEU A 126 25.15 21.00 0.20
CA LEU A 126 24.47 22.28 -0.02
C LEU A 126 25.15 23.47 0.67
N GLY A 127 26.27 23.24 1.38
CA GLY A 127 27.32 24.21 1.77
C GLY A 127 26.95 25.30 2.78
N ASP A 128 25.68 25.71 2.84
CA ASP A 128 25.22 26.86 3.64
C ASP A 128 24.14 26.48 4.68
N LEU A 129 23.71 25.22 4.68
CA LEU A 129 22.73 24.71 5.64
C LEU A 129 23.38 24.54 7.01
N ARG A 130 22.83 25.21 8.03
CA ARG A 130 23.35 25.17 9.41
C ARG A 130 22.42 24.47 10.39
N HIS A 131 21.16 24.29 10.01
CA HIS A 131 20.15 23.71 10.88
C HIS A 131 19.08 23.02 10.06
N LEU A 132 18.89 21.72 10.32
CA LEU A 132 17.80 20.94 9.79
C LEU A 132 16.92 20.46 10.95
N ARG A 133 15.63 20.79 10.89
CA ARG A 133 14.60 20.20 11.76
C ARG A 133 13.79 19.21 10.95
N LEU A 134 13.56 18.03 11.52
CA LEU A 134 12.61 17.06 10.99
C LEU A 134 11.49 16.88 12.00
N SER A 135 10.27 16.74 11.52
CA SER A 135 9.12 16.43 12.36
C SER A 135 8.29 15.36 11.69
N PHE A 136 8.09 14.25 12.39
CA PHE A 136 7.30 13.13 11.89
C PHE A 136 5.92 13.17 12.54
N LEU A 137 4.89 13.23 11.72
CA LEU A 137 3.51 13.10 12.16
C LEU A 137 3.06 11.68 11.83
N VAL A 138 2.96 10.88 12.88
CA VAL A 138 2.45 9.50 12.84
C VAL A 138 0.97 9.55 13.16
N GLN A 139 0.13 9.08 12.24
CA GLN A 139 -1.32 8.94 12.42
C GLN A 139 -1.69 7.52 12.83
#